data_AF-A0A1Z9C7P4-F1
#
_entry.id   AF-A0A1Z9C7P4-F1
#
_cell.length_a   1.000
_cell.length_b   1.000
_cell.length_c   1.000
_cell.angle_alpha   90.00
_cell.angle_beta   90.00
_cell.angle_gamma   90.00
#
_symmetry.space_group_name_H-M   'P 1'
#
loop_
_entity.id
_entity.type
_entity.pdbx_description
1 polymer ?
#
loop_
_entity_poly.entity_id
_entity_poly.type
_entity_poly.pdbx_seq_one_letter_code
_entity_poly.pdbx_strand_id
1 'polypeptide(L)'
;MSELYQARLEDLKEIASAYGLAKNGSVEYLRAQLIRDLILSEWDLTLDGLKNILNSDLGSLLGVFGIKKTGSLRTRRQRLYLHLNHDPKQLKEENLDKMTKEELHALCKALELPRSGNRQTLLIRVAGVLSAQHKNWGTIKRSLKRGGGSVEIPSPVDSDDVQQTEIPSIEKAVETFVTEHPEGWSFEQESELIETIEETQLETSLADVATSIEESLTSHAPVREQPVPPMLQELSTEEPTLEEEAALLEISSRRAEVEAAARDYLLVGSTTDLDDMNTFISSLSNHGFSVELARVQDAIRTIIMETAFRSEQEQHALSSKPGSWSEREAIRLFEQMRPQLRERIPEIVAGRRGNLVQARMEFEEEARALGLDLRSPAVSGRLHALFDLHLEISEAEELQDPSAARRNRMLRILYHGAVHLPDDVRRTIERLERNLPSFESLVETVLESSEGDFSEAQQGLIIRFLESKGYLVNTAELRPRVLACAGIVGTELGYLTPSQIPRLAPGILVSDEQVDSIVAELKALAATFKPTGTTEEEEPELHVAESVADASDRVGEVRGKIDRVDALLSRLRLQDGQ
;
A
#
# COMPACT_ATOMS: atom_id res chain seq x y z
N MET A 1 29.64 -19.76 -52.48
CA MET A 1 28.49 -19.60 -51.55
C MET A 1 27.15 -19.93 -52.18
N SER A 2 26.70 -19.21 -53.20
CA SER A 2 25.44 -19.46 -53.92
C SER A 2 25.32 -20.90 -54.46
N GLU A 3 26.41 -21.46 -54.98
CA GLU A 3 26.49 -22.85 -55.47
C GLU A 3 26.22 -23.87 -54.36
N LEU A 4 26.79 -23.69 -53.16
CA LEU A 4 26.60 -24.60 -52.02
C LEU A 4 25.15 -24.61 -51.53
N TYR A 5 24.43 -23.48 -51.58
CA TYR A 5 23.02 -23.41 -51.18
C TYR A 5 22.06 -24.07 -52.18
N GLN A 6 22.43 -24.16 -53.46
CA GLN A 6 21.57 -24.67 -54.53
C GLN A 6 21.94 -26.09 -54.99
N ALA A 7 23.16 -26.54 -54.70
CA ALA A 7 23.68 -27.86 -55.07
C ALA A 7 22.81 -29.03 -54.56
N ARG A 8 22.70 -30.08 -55.38
CA ARG A 8 22.01 -31.32 -55.04
C ARG A 8 22.93 -32.21 -54.19
N LEU A 9 22.35 -33.26 -53.61
CA LEU A 9 23.07 -34.19 -52.72
C LEU A 9 24.28 -34.86 -53.41
N GLU A 10 24.18 -35.12 -54.71
CA GLU A 10 25.25 -35.74 -55.52
C GLU A 10 26.42 -34.75 -55.66
N ASP A 11 26.15 -33.53 -56.11
CA ASP A 11 27.14 -32.45 -56.23
C ASP A 11 27.82 -32.13 -54.88
N LEU A 12 27.07 -32.09 -53.77
CA LEU A 12 27.64 -31.85 -52.43
C LEU A 12 28.56 -33.01 -51.99
N LYS A 13 28.26 -34.25 -52.39
CA LYS A 13 29.12 -35.41 -52.09
C LYS A 13 30.39 -35.43 -52.94
N GLU A 14 30.31 -34.93 -54.17
CA GLU A 14 31.47 -34.74 -55.05
C GLU A 14 32.38 -33.64 -54.49
N ILE A 15 31.81 -32.50 -54.09
CA ILE A 15 32.55 -31.43 -53.40
C ILE A 15 33.17 -31.96 -52.11
N ALA A 16 32.41 -32.64 -51.25
CA ALA A 16 32.95 -33.24 -50.03
C ALA A 16 34.09 -34.25 -50.31
N SER A 17 34.03 -34.98 -51.43
CA SER A 17 35.10 -35.90 -51.82
C SER A 17 36.36 -35.20 -52.31
N ALA A 18 36.22 -34.07 -52.99
CA ALA A 18 37.34 -33.25 -53.45
C ALA A 18 38.11 -32.63 -52.27
N TYR A 19 37.41 -32.31 -51.18
CA TYR A 19 37.98 -31.72 -49.96
C TYR A 19 38.25 -32.72 -48.83
N GLY A 20 38.10 -34.03 -49.06
CA GLY A 20 38.45 -35.07 -48.08
C GLY A 20 37.51 -35.19 -46.87
N LEU A 21 36.26 -34.72 -46.97
CA LEU A 21 35.27 -34.72 -45.89
C LEU A 21 34.37 -35.97 -45.90
N ALA A 22 33.82 -36.33 -44.74
CA ALA A 22 32.98 -37.51 -44.57
C ALA A 22 31.62 -37.36 -45.28
N LYS A 23 31.20 -38.38 -46.05
CA LYS A 23 29.99 -38.35 -46.89
C LYS A 23 28.69 -38.72 -46.14
N ASN A 24 28.59 -38.37 -44.86
CA ASN A 24 27.54 -38.91 -43.98
C ASN A 24 26.50 -37.84 -43.64
N GLY A 25 25.21 -38.16 -43.82
CA GLY A 25 24.08 -37.36 -43.35
C GLY A 25 23.15 -36.83 -44.44
N SER A 26 22.14 -36.06 -44.03
CA SER A 26 21.19 -35.40 -44.92
C SER A 26 21.83 -34.25 -45.73
N VAL A 27 21.13 -33.79 -46.80
CA VAL A 27 21.58 -32.68 -47.67
C VAL A 27 21.99 -31.45 -46.87
N GLU A 28 21.19 -31.09 -45.88
CA GLU A 28 21.39 -29.87 -45.08
C GLU A 28 22.53 -30.03 -44.07
N TYR A 29 22.74 -31.25 -43.56
CA TYR A 29 23.85 -31.56 -42.66
C TYR A 29 25.20 -31.51 -43.39
N LEU A 30 25.31 -32.15 -44.56
CA LEU A 30 26.50 -32.07 -45.41
C LEU A 30 26.80 -30.63 -45.84
N ARG A 31 25.76 -29.85 -46.14
CA ARG A 31 25.91 -28.43 -46.47
C ARG A 31 26.42 -27.61 -45.28
N ALA A 32 25.89 -27.84 -44.07
CA ALA A 32 26.37 -27.17 -42.85
C ALA A 32 27.84 -27.48 -42.57
N GLN A 33 28.26 -28.74 -42.75
CA GLN A 33 29.66 -29.14 -42.62
C GLN A 33 30.56 -28.50 -43.68
N LEU A 34 30.12 -28.47 -44.94
CA LEU A 34 30.87 -27.80 -46.01
C LEU A 34 30.98 -26.29 -45.80
N ILE A 35 29.94 -25.63 -45.28
CA ILE A 35 29.99 -24.20 -44.94
C ILE A 35 30.95 -23.96 -43.77
N ARG A 36 30.92 -24.81 -42.74
CA ARG A 36 31.88 -24.76 -41.63
C ARG A 36 33.32 -24.86 -42.13
N ASP A 37 33.62 -25.90 -42.91
CA ASP A 37 35.00 -26.26 -43.24
C ASP A 37 35.59 -25.44 -44.40
N LEU A 38 34.76 -24.94 -45.33
CA LEU A 38 35.22 -24.19 -46.52
C LEU A 38 35.06 -22.67 -46.45
N ILE A 39 34.15 -22.17 -45.61
CA ILE A 39 33.80 -20.74 -45.57
C ILE A 39 34.08 -20.13 -44.20
N LEU A 40 33.87 -20.90 -43.13
CA LEU A 40 34.09 -20.46 -41.76
C LEU A 40 35.29 -21.19 -41.14
N SER A 41 36.35 -21.39 -41.94
CA SER A 41 37.58 -22.07 -41.48
C SER A 41 38.32 -21.31 -40.38
N GLU A 42 38.07 -20.00 -40.29
CA GLU A 42 38.70 -19.10 -39.31
C GLU A 42 37.92 -19.07 -37.98
N TRP A 43 36.68 -19.57 -37.94
CA TRP A 43 35.84 -19.57 -36.75
C TRP A 43 35.97 -20.88 -35.96
N ASP A 44 36.28 -20.77 -34.66
CA ASP A 44 36.23 -21.93 -33.77
C ASP A 44 34.79 -22.29 -33.41
N LEU A 45 34.20 -23.19 -34.20
CA LEU A 45 32.84 -23.70 -34.01
C LEU A 45 32.79 -24.96 -33.13
N THR A 46 33.82 -25.19 -32.29
CA THR A 46 33.80 -26.22 -31.25
C THR A 46 32.92 -25.82 -30.06
N LEU A 47 32.65 -26.76 -29.15
CA LEU A 47 31.79 -26.54 -27.98
C LEU A 47 32.30 -25.43 -27.05
N ASP A 48 33.62 -25.25 -26.98
CA ASP A 48 34.25 -24.22 -26.17
C ASP A 48 34.39 -22.90 -26.95
N GLY A 49 34.67 -22.96 -28.26
CA GLY A 49 34.64 -21.79 -29.14
C GLY A 49 33.27 -21.13 -29.23
N LEU A 50 32.18 -21.91 -29.30
CA LEU A 50 30.80 -21.39 -29.33
C LEU A 50 30.41 -20.55 -28.09
N LYS A 51 31.09 -20.74 -26.95
CA LYS A 51 30.85 -19.94 -25.74
C LYS A 51 31.53 -18.58 -25.77
N ASN A 52 32.61 -18.45 -26.56
CA ASN A 52 33.41 -17.23 -26.66
C ASN A 52 32.94 -16.31 -27.79
N ILE A 53 32.03 -16.77 -28.65
CA ILE A 53 31.46 -15.96 -29.74
C ILE A 53 30.46 -14.94 -29.18
N LEU A 54 30.63 -13.68 -29.59
CA LEU A 54 29.76 -12.54 -29.27
C LEU A 54 28.35 -12.68 -29.88
N ASN A 55 27.37 -12.02 -29.29
CA ASN A 55 25.95 -12.12 -29.71
C ASN A 55 25.69 -11.53 -31.11
N SER A 56 26.39 -10.46 -31.47
CA SER A 56 26.39 -9.84 -32.81
C SER A 56 26.83 -10.85 -33.87
N ASP A 57 27.98 -11.48 -33.63
CA ASP A 57 28.61 -12.43 -34.55
C ASP A 57 27.79 -13.71 -34.68
N LEU A 58 27.20 -14.18 -33.59
CA LEU A 58 26.32 -15.35 -33.60
C LEU A 58 25.08 -15.12 -34.49
N GLY A 59 24.55 -13.91 -34.53
CA GLY A 59 23.47 -13.52 -35.44
C GLY A 59 23.90 -13.52 -36.91
N SER A 60 25.12 -13.06 -37.18
CA SER A 60 25.73 -13.09 -38.51
C SER A 60 26.00 -14.51 -38.98
N LEU A 61 26.63 -15.35 -38.14
CA LEU A 61 26.88 -16.78 -38.39
C LEU A 61 25.60 -17.56 -38.66
N LEU A 62 24.54 -17.37 -37.86
CA LEU A 62 23.23 -17.98 -38.13
C LEU A 62 22.64 -17.53 -39.47
N GLY A 63 22.95 -16.31 -39.91
CA GLY A 63 22.63 -15.80 -41.23
C GLY A 63 23.35 -16.54 -42.36
N VAL A 64 24.64 -16.84 -42.17
CA VAL A 64 25.47 -17.62 -43.10
C VAL A 64 24.92 -19.04 -43.25
N PHE A 65 24.49 -19.68 -42.17
CA PHE A 65 23.83 -21.00 -42.29
C PHE A 65 22.38 -20.92 -42.81
N GLY A 66 21.83 -19.71 -42.97
CA GLY A 66 20.47 -19.50 -43.45
C GLY A 66 19.40 -19.93 -42.45
N ILE A 67 19.72 -19.85 -41.17
CA ILE A 67 18.87 -20.20 -40.04
C ILE A 67 18.20 -18.94 -39.47
N LYS A 68 17.23 -19.09 -38.56
CA LYS A 68 16.61 -17.99 -37.82
C LYS A 68 17.66 -17.27 -36.94
N LYS A 69 17.80 -15.95 -37.07
CA LYS A 69 18.71 -15.10 -36.29
C LYS A 69 18.18 -14.70 -34.90
N THR A 70 16.86 -14.80 -34.68
CA THR A 70 16.20 -14.28 -33.47
C THR A 70 16.24 -15.27 -32.30
N GLY A 71 16.28 -14.74 -31.07
CA GLY A 71 16.28 -15.50 -29.81
C GLY A 71 17.34 -14.98 -28.84
N SER A 72 17.30 -15.43 -27.59
CA SER A 72 18.36 -15.15 -26.60
C SER A 72 19.70 -15.77 -27.01
N LEU A 73 20.81 -15.29 -26.44
CA LEU A 73 22.17 -15.80 -26.71
C LEU A 73 22.23 -17.33 -26.58
N ARG A 74 21.72 -17.85 -25.47
CA ARG A 74 21.58 -19.30 -25.21
C ARG A 74 20.78 -20.02 -26.29
N THR A 75 19.64 -19.47 -26.69
CA THR A 75 18.76 -20.05 -27.72
C THR A 75 19.43 -20.08 -29.10
N ARG A 76 20.23 -19.04 -29.42
CA ARG A 76 21.02 -18.95 -30.65
C ARG A 76 22.18 -19.95 -30.65
N ARG A 77 22.91 -20.09 -29.53
CA ARG A 77 24.00 -21.07 -29.35
C ARG A 77 23.51 -22.50 -29.48
N GLN A 78 22.43 -22.85 -28.78
CA GLN A 78 21.79 -24.16 -28.89
C GLN A 78 21.40 -24.48 -30.34
N ARG A 79 20.85 -23.51 -31.07
CA ARG A 79 20.44 -23.67 -32.46
C ARG A 79 21.62 -23.89 -33.41
N LEU A 80 22.70 -23.14 -33.23
CA LEU A 80 23.93 -23.29 -34.01
C LEU A 80 24.58 -24.66 -33.73
N TYR A 81 24.70 -25.03 -32.46
CA TYR A 81 25.21 -26.34 -32.03
C TYR A 81 24.42 -27.50 -32.64
N LEU A 82 23.08 -27.46 -32.56
CA LEU A 82 22.22 -28.49 -33.13
C LEU A 82 22.38 -28.58 -34.66
N HIS A 83 22.55 -27.44 -35.34
CA HIS A 83 22.70 -27.42 -36.79
C HIS A 83 24.03 -28.00 -37.29
N LEU A 84 25.11 -27.81 -36.52
CA LEU A 84 26.45 -28.27 -36.88
C LEU A 84 26.69 -29.73 -36.54
N ASN A 85 26.18 -30.19 -35.39
CA ASN A 85 26.56 -31.48 -34.81
C ASN A 85 25.50 -32.57 -34.93
N HIS A 86 24.25 -32.22 -35.28
CA HIS A 86 23.14 -33.17 -35.32
C HIS A 86 22.35 -33.11 -36.63
N ASP A 87 21.83 -34.26 -37.07
CA ASP A 87 20.94 -34.34 -38.22
C ASP A 87 19.48 -34.18 -37.77
N PRO A 88 18.71 -33.22 -38.33
CA PRO A 88 17.30 -33.02 -37.99
C PRO A 88 16.40 -34.25 -38.23
N LYS A 89 16.86 -35.22 -39.04
CA LYS A 89 16.12 -36.48 -39.24
C LYS A 89 16.41 -37.53 -38.18
N GLN A 90 17.59 -37.51 -37.56
CA GLN A 90 18.02 -38.52 -36.59
C GLN A 90 17.66 -38.12 -35.17
N LEU A 91 17.80 -36.85 -34.82
CA LEU A 91 17.59 -36.36 -33.45
C LEU A 91 16.17 -35.80 -33.30
N LYS A 92 15.21 -36.71 -33.10
CA LYS A 92 13.80 -36.43 -32.81
C LYS A 92 13.43 -36.87 -31.40
N GLU A 93 12.33 -36.33 -30.89
CA GLU A 93 11.78 -36.68 -29.56
C GLU A 93 11.65 -38.19 -29.35
N GLU A 94 11.21 -38.93 -30.37
CA GLU A 94 11.04 -40.39 -30.35
C GLU A 94 12.36 -41.20 -30.24
N ASN A 95 13.50 -40.61 -30.64
CA ASN A 95 14.80 -41.28 -30.60
C ASN A 95 15.57 -40.98 -29.30
N LEU A 96 15.13 -39.99 -28.51
CA LEU A 96 15.73 -39.67 -27.20
C LEU A 96 15.58 -40.82 -26.20
N ASP A 97 14.49 -41.59 -26.29
CA ASP A 97 14.23 -42.75 -25.43
C ASP A 97 15.29 -43.85 -25.58
N LYS A 98 15.95 -43.93 -26.75
CA LYS A 98 16.99 -44.93 -27.06
C LYS A 98 18.39 -44.51 -26.60
N MET A 99 18.63 -43.24 -26.29
CA MET A 99 19.96 -42.70 -25.97
C MET A 99 20.41 -43.12 -24.57
N THR A 100 21.70 -43.31 -24.33
CA THR A 100 22.20 -43.65 -22.98
C THR A 100 22.15 -42.45 -22.03
N LYS A 101 22.26 -42.67 -20.72
CA LYS A 101 22.33 -41.57 -19.74
C LYS A 101 23.55 -40.68 -20.02
N GLU A 102 24.67 -41.27 -20.41
CA GLU A 102 25.91 -40.55 -20.71
C GLU A 102 25.77 -39.66 -21.95
N GLU A 103 25.09 -40.13 -23.01
CA GLU A 103 24.77 -39.33 -24.18
C GLU A 103 23.83 -38.16 -23.84
N LEU A 104 22.82 -38.38 -23.01
CA LEU A 104 21.95 -37.30 -22.52
C LEU A 104 22.71 -36.28 -21.65
N HIS A 105 23.69 -36.74 -20.86
CA HIS A 105 24.58 -35.85 -20.10
C HIS A 105 25.48 -35.01 -21.03
N ALA A 106 25.99 -35.58 -22.11
CA ALA A 106 26.79 -34.87 -23.10
C ALA A 106 25.95 -33.81 -23.84
N LEU A 107 24.71 -34.16 -24.23
CA LEU A 107 23.77 -33.21 -24.81
C LEU A 107 23.39 -32.08 -23.83
N CYS A 108 23.15 -32.39 -22.56
CA CYS A 108 22.89 -31.35 -21.55
C CYS A 108 24.11 -30.44 -21.36
N LYS A 109 25.33 -30.97 -21.40
CA LYS A 109 26.58 -30.17 -21.34
C LYS A 109 26.68 -29.22 -22.54
N ALA A 110 26.31 -29.68 -23.73
CA ALA A 110 26.38 -28.90 -24.95
C ALA A 110 25.26 -27.85 -25.10
N LEU A 111 24.07 -28.15 -24.58
CA LEU A 111 22.91 -27.25 -24.63
C LEU A 111 22.86 -26.29 -23.42
N GLU A 112 23.92 -26.23 -22.61
CA GLU A 112 24.02 -25.39 -21.40
C GLU A 112 22.85 -25.66 -20.42
N LEU A 113 22.43 -26.92 -20.28
CA LEU A 113 21.34 -27.35 -19.38
C LEU A 113 21.89 -27.89 -18.05
N PRO A 114 21.12 -27.79 -16.94
CA PRO A 114 21.51 -28.36 -15.66
C PRO A 114 21.71 -29.88 -15.75
N ARG A 115 22.89 -30.33 -15.30
CA ARG A 115 23.37 -31.72 -15.41
C ARG A 115 22.88 -32.64 -14.27
N SER A 116 22.12 -32.09 -13.33
CA SER A 116 21.58 -32.80 -12.17
C SER A 116 20.27 -33.51 -12.52
N GLY A 117 20.15 -34.79 -12.15
CA GLY A 117 18.88 -35.51 -12.20
C GLY A 117 18.96 -36.96 -12.71
N ASN A 118 17.81 -37.62 -12.70
CA ASN A 118 17.62 -38.98 -13.23
C ASN A 118 17.60 -38.96 -14.78
N ARG A 119 17.79 -40.11 -15.43
CA ARG A 119 17.75 -40.24 -16.90
C ARG A 119 16.50 -39.59 -17.50
N GLN A 120 15.34 -39.82 -16.88
CA GLN A 120 14.06 -39.24 -17.33
C GLN A 120 14.02 -37.71 -17.23
N THR A 121 14.60 -37.11 -16.19
CA THR A 121 14.61 -35.64 -16.04
C THR A 121 15.53 -34.98 -17.06
N LEU A 122 16.64 -35.62 -17.42
CA LEU A 122 17.52 -35.15 -18.50
C LEU A 122 16.84 -35.27 -19.86
N LEU A 123 16.13 -36.38 -20.08
CA LEU A 123 15.36 -36.62 -21.30
C LEU A 123 14.30 -35.54 -21.50
N ILE A 124 13.49 -35.23 -20.48
CA ILE A 124 12.45 -34.19 -20.56
C ILE A 124 13.05 -32.82 -20.88
N ARG A 125 14.19 -32.45 -20.28
CA ARG A 125 14.86 -31.17 -20.55
C ARG A 125 15.37 -31.08 -21.99
N VAL A 126 16.03 -32.14 -22.47
CA VAL A 126 16.53 -32.19 -23.86
C VAL A 126 15.36 -32.18 -24.85
N ALA A 127 14.29 -32.94 -24.57
CA ALA A 127 13.06 -32.91 -25.36
C ALA A 127 12.43 -31.51 -25.40
N GLY A 128 12.41 -30.80 -24.28
CA GLY A 128 11.95 -29.40 -24.21
C GLY A 128 12.73 -28.46 -25.13
N VAL A 129 14.06 -28.57 -25.15
CA VAL A 129 14.90 -27.76 -26.06
C VAL A 129 14.67 -28.12 -27.53
N LEU A 130 14.51 -29.41 -27.84
CA LEU A 130 14.25 -29.87 -29.20
C LEU A 130 12.87 -29.45 -29.71
N SER A 131 11.87 -29.44 -28.82
CA SER A 131 10.53 -28.93 -29.10
C SER A 131 10.55 -27.43 -29.33
N ALA A 132 11.24 -26.66 -28.48
CA ALA A 132 11.39 -25.21 -28.63
C ALA A 132 12.15 -24.83 -29.92
N GLN A 133 13.11 -25.65 -30.34
CA GLN A 133 13.87 -25.46 -31.57
C GLN A 133 13.24 -26.18 -32.77
N HIS A 134 12.06 -26.78 -32.63
CA HIS A 134 11.42 -27.51 -33.72
C HIS A 134 11.23 -26.61 -34.96
N LYS A 135 11.68 -27.07 -36.13
CA LYS A 135 11.73 -26.32 -37.41
C LYS A 135 12.63 -25.06 -37.42
N ASN A 136 13.33 -24.74 -36.33
CA ASN A 136 14.22 -23.58 -36.25
C ASN A 136 15.69 -23.92 -36.56
N TRP A 137 16.07 -25.18 -36.68
CA TRP A 137 17.40 -25.63 -37.11
C TRP A 137 17.27 -26.70 -38.20
N GLY A 138 18.34 -26.90 -38.99
CA GLY A 138 18.38 -27.93 -40.04
C GLY A 138 17.57 -27.59 -41.31
N THR A 139 16.88 -26.45 -41.36
CA THR A 139 16.20 -25.98 -42.58
C THR A 139 16.71 -24.59 -42.97
N ILE A 140 17.29 -24.50 -44.17
CA ILE A 140 17.78 -23.24 -44.73
C ILE A 140 16.62 -22.45 -45.31
N LYS A 141 16.60 -21.13 -45.08
CA LYS A 141 15.62 -20.19 -45.64
C LYS A 141 15.48 -20.34 -47.15
N ARG A 142 14.22 -20.39 -47.62
CA ARG A 142 13.86 -20.53 -49.04
C ARG A 142 14.42 -19.41 -49.94
N SER A 143 14.73 -18.24 -49.38
CA SER A 143 15.32 -17.09 -50.10
C SER A 143 16.76 -17.37 -50.54
N LEU A 144 17.57 -18.00 -49.68
CA LEU A 144 18.96 -18.36 -50.00
C LEU A 144 19.02 -19.48 -51.04
N LYS A 145 18.07 -20.41 -51.01
CA LYS A 145 17.92 -21.46 -52.04
C LYS A 145 17.53 -20.93 -53.42
N ARG A 146 16.99 -19.71 -53.52
CA ARG A 146 16.60 -19.07 -54.80
C ARG A 146 17.62 -18.04 -55.30
N GLY A 147 18.76 -17.92 -54.63
CA GLY A 147 19.86 -17.02 -55.05
C GLY A 147 19.63 -15.54 -54.72
N GLY A 148 18.67 -15.19 -53.86
CA GLY A 148 18.24 -13.81 -53.62
C GLY A 148 18.78 -13.14 -52.35
N GLY A 149 19.95 -13.53 -51.84
CA GLY A 149 20.51 -12.90 -50.64
C GLY A 149 22.02 -12.78 -50.72
N SER A 150 22.54 -11.55 -50.70
CA SER A 150 23.95 -11.31 -50.36
C SER A 150 24.16 -11.76 -48.91
N VAL A 151 25.10 -12.67 -48.70
CA VAL A 151 25.50 -13.12 -47.36
C VAL A 151 26.87 -12.53 -47.11
N GLU A 152 26.95 -11.56 -46.20
CA GLU A 152 28.21 -11.06 -45.67
C GLU A 152 28.84 -12.16 -44.82
N ILE A 153 30.09 -12.53 -45.14
CA ILE A 153 30.86 -13.51 -44.39
C ILE A 153 31.59 -12.72 -43.30
N PRO A 154 31.26 -12.93 -42.01
CA PRO A 154 31.97 -12.28 -40.92
C PRO A 154 33.39 -12.89 -40.78
N SER A 155 34.40 -12.04 -40.70
CA SER A 155 35.78 -12.41 -40.31
C SER A 155 35.86 -12.43 -38.79
N PRO A 156 36.54 -13.39 -38.15
CA PRO A 156 36.85 -13.28 -36.73
C PRO A 156 37.77 -12.08 -36.57
N VAL A 157 37.39 -11.15 -35.70
CA VAL A 157 38.24 -10.03 -35.33
C VAL A 157 39.28 -10.60 -34.36
N ASP A 158 40.56 -10.54 -34.72
CA ASP A 158 41.64 -10.89 -33.79
C ASP A 158 41.55 -9.97 -32.57
N SER A 159 41.60 -10.59 -31.39
CA SER A 159 41.51 -9.96 -30.07
C SER A 159 42.63 -8.95 -29.76
N ASP A 160 43.55 -8.70 -30.70
CA ASP A 160 44.76 -7.89 -30.52
C ASP A 160 44.74 -6.54 -31.27
N ASP A 161 43.73 -6.25 -32.10
CA ASP A 161 43.61 -4.97 -32.84
C ASP A 161 42.62 -3.98 -32.20
N VAL A 162 42.33 -4.13 -30.90
CA VAL A 162 41.66 -3.08 -30.10
C VAL A 162 42.70 -2.08 -29.61
N GLN A 163 43.41 -1.42 -30.53
CA GLN A 163 44.04 -0.14 -30.25
C GLN A 163 43.06 0.97 -30.63
N GLN A 164 42.46 1.56 -29.59
CA GLN A 164 41.78 2.86 -29.58
C GLN A 164 40.44 2.92 -30.34
N THR A 165 39.48 2.12 -29.91
CA THR A 165 38.12 2.64 -29.73
C THR A 165 37.86 2.64 -28.25
N GLU A 166 37.64 3.83 -27.68
CA GLU A 166 37.31 4.01 -26.27
C GLU A 166 36.20 3.03 -25.89
N ILE A 167 36.53 2.02 -25.08
CA ILE A 167 35.53 1.29 -24.30
C ILE A 167 34.83 2.39 -23.49
N PRO A 168 33.50 2.58 -23.60
CA PRO A 168 32.84 3.55 -22.75
C PRO A 168 33.13 3.10 -21.31
N SER A 169 33.86 3.94 -20.56
CA SER A 169 34.00 3.76 -19.12
C SER A 169 32.59 3.61 -18.54
N ILE A 170 32.42 2.78 -17.50
CA ILE A 170 31.14 2.55 -16.81
C ILE A 170 30.42 3.88 -16.57
N GLU A 171 31.19 4.90 -16.17
CA GLU A 171 30.75 6.29 -15.98
C GLU A 171 30.10 6.89 -17.24
N LYS A 172 30.71 6.75 -18.42
CA LYS A 172 30.16 7.28 -19.68
C LYS A 172 28.88 6.55 -20.11
N ALA A 173 28.80 5.24 -19.91
CA ALA A 173 27.63 4.44 -20.27
C ALA A 173 26.43 4.78 -19.35
N VAL A 174 26.70 4.95 -18.05
CA VAL A 174 25.72 5.41 -17.07
C VAL A 174 25.30 6.86 -17.35
N GLU A 175 26.24 7.77 -17.65
CA GLU A 175 25.92 9.15 -18.05
C GLU A 175 25.05 9.22 -19.31
N THR A 176 25.33 8.41 -20.33
CA THR A 176 24.48 8.35 -21.54
C THR A 176 23.08 7.83 -21.21
N PHE A 177 22.94 6.88 -20.29
CA PHE A 177 21.64 6.36 -19.90
C PHE A 177 20.83 7.36 -19.07
N VAL A 178 21.47 8.04 -18.11
CA VAL A 178 20.81 9.09 -17.31
C VAL A 178 20.37 10.26 -18.20
N THR A 179 21.15 10.62 -19.22
CA THR A 179 20.77 11.68 -20.17
C THR A 179 19.64 11.25 -21.12
N GLU A 180 19.55 9.97 -21.49
CA GLU A 180 18.46 9.44 -22.29
C GLU A 180 17.15 9.27 -21.50
N HIS A 181 17.21 9.15 -20.17
CA HIS A 181 16.04 8.89 -19.32
C HIS A 181 15.82 9.99 -18.25
N PRO A 182 15.47 11.23 -18.67
CA PRO A 182 15.32 12.38 -17.78
C PRO A 182 14.09 12.32 -16.84
N GLU A 183 13.06 11.54 -17.18
CA GLU A 183 11.84 11.36 -16.36
C GLU A 183 11.94 10.13 -15.41
N GLY A 184 13.15 9.57 -15.28
CA GLY A 184 13.41 8.32 -14.58
C GLY A 184 13.37 7.10 -15.50
N TRP A 185 13.82 5.97 -14.98
CA TRP A 185 13.91 4.69 -15.71
C TRP A 185 13.18 3.59 -14.95
N SER A 186 12.68 2.58 -15.67
CA SER A 186 12.03 1.42 -15.06
C SER A 186 13.07 0.41 -14.55
N PHE A 187 12.67 -0.44 -13.61
CA PHE A 187 13.52 -1.56 -13.14
C PHE A 187 13.95 -2.50 -14.29
N GLU A 188 13.12 -2.63 -15.32
CA GLU A 188 13.43 -3.42 -16.51
C GLU A 188 14.55 -2.76 -17.33
N GLN A 189 14.52 -1.43 -17.48
CA GLN A 189 15.55 -0.67 -18.19
C GLN A 189 16.87 -0.61 -17.40
N GLU A 190 16.80 -0.51 -16.07
CA GLU A 190 17.98 -0.61 -15.19
C GLU A 190 18.61 -1.99 -15.27
N SER A 191 17.79 -3.04 -15.23
CA SER A 191 18.25 -4.42 -15.36
C SER A 191 18.86 -4.69 -16.73
N GLU A 192 18.30 -4.12 -17.79
CA GLU A 192 18.87 -4.19 -19.15
C GLU A 192 20.21 -3.44 -19.24
N LEU A 193 20.35 -2.27 -18.62
CA LEU A 193 21.63 -1.56 -18.56
C LEU A 193 22.68 -2.38 -17.79
N ILE A 194 22.32 -2.93 -16.63
CA ILE A 194 23.21 -3.78 -15.85
C ILE A 194 23.63 -5.02 -16.67
N GLU A 195 22.69 -5.69 -17.34
CA GLU A 195 22.98 -6.83 -18.21
C GLU A 195 23.90 -6.45 -19.38
N THR A 196 23.71 -5.27 -19.98
CA THR A 196 24.60 -4.79 -21.07
C THR A 196 26.01 -4.44 -20.60
N ILE A 197 26.17 -3.87 -19.40
CA ILE A 197 27.48 -3.54 -18.82
C ILE A 197 28.18 -4.83 -18.38
N GLU A 198 27.45 -5.76 -17.75
CA GLU A 198 27.93 -7.11 -17.39
C GLU A 198 28.39 -7.91 -18.61
N GLU A 199 27.69 -7.83 -19.74
CA GLU A 199 28.10 -8.48 -20.99
C GLU A 199 29.39 -7.88 -21.59
N THR A 200 29.69 -6.60 -21.29
CA THR A 200 30.87 -5.90 -21.82
C THR A 200 32.13 -5.99 -20.94
N GLN A 201 32.01 -6.20 -19.63
CA GLN A 201 33.15 -6.26 -18.70
C GLN A 201 33.26 -7.63 -18.01
N LEU A 202 33.87 -8.59 -18.71
CA LEU A 202 34.02 -9.98 -18.26
C LEU A 202 35.09 -10.22 -17.17
N GLU A 203 35.73 -9.20 -16.59
CA GLU A 203 36.89 -9.39 -15.67
C GLU A 203 36.76 -8.81 -14.25
N THR A 204 35.67 -8.12 -13.90
CA THR A 204 35.48 -7.57 -12.54
C THR A 204 34.45 -8.36 -11.74
N SER A 205 34.65 -8.47 -10.43
CA SER A 205 33.76 -9.26 -9.57
C SER A 205 32.35 -8.64 -9.56
N LEU A 206 31.32 -9.49 -9.62
CA LEU A 206 29.90 -9.08 -9.68
C LEU A 206 29.52 -8.12 -8.53
N ALA A 207 30.17 -8.25 -7.38
CA ALA A 207 29.92 -7.38 -6.23
C ALA A 207 30.51 -5.98 -6.45
N ASP A 208 31.72 -5.87 -7.00
CA ASP A 208 32.39 -4.57 -7.18
C ASP A 208 31.72 -3.75 -8.29
N VAL A 209 31.29 -4.41 -9.37
CA VAL A 209 30.54 -3.78 -10.47
C VAL A 209 29.18 -3.31 -9.99
N ALA A 210 28.44 -4.15 -9.26
CA ALA A 210 27.15 -3.77 -8.68
C ALA A 210 27.31 -2.58 -7.71
N THR A 211 28.32 -2.60 -6.83
CA THR A 211 28.55 -1.48 -5.90
C THR A 211 28.97 -0.20 -6.60
N SER A 212 29.76 -0.28 -7.68
CA SER A 212 30.22 0.91 -8.41
C SER A 212 29.10 1.50 -9.29
N ILE A 213 28.24 0.66 -9.85
CA ILE A 213 27.01 1.07 -10.53
C ILE A 213 26.03 1.68 -9.52
N GLU A 214 25.82 1.06 -8.36
CA GLU A 214 24.93 1.59 -7.32
C GLU A 214 25.46 2.91 -6.73
N GLU A 215 26.76 3.04 -6.50
CA GLU A 215 27.40 4.28 -6.03
C GLU A 215 27.30 5.40 -7.08
N SER A 216 27.45 5.08 -8.37
CA SER A 216 27.30 6.05 -9.47
C SER A 216 25.85 6.39 -9.78
N LEU A 217 24.92 5.43 -9.69
CA LEU A 217 23.48 5.68 -9.82
C LEU A 217 22.96 6.48 -8.62
N THR A 218 23.54 6.31 -7.42
CA THR A 218 23.17 7.10 -6.24
C THR A 218 23.74 8.52 -6.32
N SER A 219 24.93 8.71 -6.90
CA SER A 219 25.51 10.05 -7.12
C SER A 219 24.83 10.82 -8.26
N HIS A 220 24.30 10.12 -9.26
CA HIS A 220 23.55 10.69 -10.40
C HIS A 220 22.04 10.53 -10.30
N ALA A 221 21.51 9.95 -9.22
CA ALA A 221 20.08 9.84 -8.99
C ALA A 221 19.52 11.27 -9.02
N PRO A 222 18.61 11.59 -9.96
CA PRO A 222 17.89 12.84 -9.84
C PRO A 222 17.22 12.80 -8.46
N VAL A 223 17.41 13.86 -7.68
CA VAL A 223 16.57 14.12 -6.50
C VAL A 223 15.16 13.84 -7.01
N ARG A 224 14.50 12.81 -6.49
CA ARG A 224 13.11 12.50 -6.84
C ARG A 224 12.36 13.79 -6.54
N GLU A 225 12.09 14.59 -7.56
CA GLU A 225 11.21 15.72 -7.45
C GLU A 225 9.86 15.09 -7.14
N GLN A 226 9.47 15.22 -5.87
CA GLN A 226 8.08 15.01 -5.48
C GLN A 226 7.24 15.77 -6.51
N PRO A 227 6.17 15.18 -7.07
CA PRO A 227 5.34 15.88 -8.03
C PRO A 227 4.92 17.21 -7.40
N VAL A 228 5.54 18.29 -7.86
CA VAL A 228 5.30 19.61 -7.30
C VAL A 228 3.87 19.95 -7.70
N PRO A 229 3.00 20.35 -6.75
CA PRO A 229 1.63 20.75 -7.06
C PRO A 229 1.62 21.78 -8.20
N PRO A 230 0.54 21.89 -8.99
CA PRO A 230 0.40 22.98 -9.94
C PRO A 230 0.44 24.30 -9.16
N MET A 231 1.63 24.92 -9.15
CA MET A 231 1.90 26.17 -8.45
C MET A 231 1.11 27.28 -9.11
N LEU A 232 0.12 27.81 -8.40
CA LEU A 232 -0.51 29.08 -8.72
C LEU A 232 -0.36 30.00 -7.50
N GLN A 233 0.87 30.43 -7.24
CA GLN A 233 1.09 31.65 -6.48
C GLN A 233 2.43 32.27 -6.91
N GLU A 234 2.34 33.47 -7.48
CA GLU A 234 3.50 34.30 -7.83
C GLU A 234 4.28 34.59 -6.54
N LEU A 235 5.43 33.94 -6.38
CA LEU A 235 6.40 34.32 -5.35
C LEU A 235 6.79 35.77 -5.63
N SER A 236 6.51 36.68 -4.70
CA SER A 236 6.95 38.07 -4.82
C SER A 236 8.47 38.10 -5.04
N THR A 237 8.94 38.96 -5.95
CA THR A 237 10.31 38.93 -6.48
C THR A 237 11.32 39.74 -5.65
N GLU A 238 10.92 40.23 -4.48
CA GLU A 238 11.76 41.06 -3.61
C GLU A 238 12.65 40.19 -2.71
N GLU A 239 13.92 40.60 -2.55
CA GLU A 239 14.88 39.95 -1.65
C GLU A 239 14.33 39.95 -0.22
N PRO A 240 14.34 38.78 0.47
CA PRO A 240 13.77 38.68 1.80
C PRO A 240 14.58 39.51 2.79
N THR A 241 13.87 40.14 3.72
CA THR A 241 14.52 40.81 4.85
C THR A 241 15.08 39.77 5.83
N LEU A 242 16.07 40.17 6.63
CA LEU A 242 16.74 39.27 7.58
C LEU A 242 15.79 38.71 8.65
N GLU A 243 14.72 39.45 8.97
CA GLU A 243 13.64 39.01 9.86
C GLU A 243 12.73 37.95 9.19
N GLU A 244 12.43 38.12 7.89
CA GLU A 244 11.67 37.15 7.11
C GLU A 244 12.45 35.85 6.89
N GLU A 245 13.76 35.92 6.62
CA GLU A 245 14.60 34.72 6.49
C GLU A 245 14.66 33.93 7.80
N ALA A 246 14.78 34.61 8.94
CA ALA A 246 14.76 33.96 10.25
C ALA A 246 13.42 33.27 10.52
N ALA A 247 12.30 33.92 10.19
CA ALA A 247 10.97 33.35 10.35
C ALA A 247 10.72 32.16 9.39
N LEU A 248 11.21 32.23 8.16
CA LEU A 248 11.15 31.11 7.21
C LEU A 248 12.01 29.93 7.67
N LEU A 249 13.18 30.19 8.25
CA LEU A 249 14.00 29.15 8.87
C LEU A 249 13.28 28.50 10.05
N GLU A 250 12.59 29.28 10.90
CA GLU A 250 11.80 28.73 12.00
C GLU A 250 10.69 27.80 11.48
N ILE A 251 9.95 28.21 10.45
CA ILE A 251 8.91 27.39 9.82
C ILE A 251 9.52 26.12 9.22
N SER A 252 10.68 26.22 8.58
CA SER A 252 11.37 25.04 8.03
C SER A 252 11.81 24.07 9.14
N SER A 253 12.23 24.59 10.30
CA SER A 253 12.66 23.79 11.45
C SER A 253 11.49 23.10 12.15
N ARG A 254 10.32 23.75 12.17
CA ARG A 254 9.08 23.27 12.80
C ARG A 254 8.05 22.83 11.76
N ARG A 255 8.51 22.45 10.56
CA ARG A 255 7.64 22.10 9.44
C ARG A 255 6.68 20.96 9.77
N ALA A 256 7.11 19.98 10.56
CA ALA A 256 6.27 18.87 11.00
C ALA A 256 5.04 19.33 11.83
N GLU A 257 5.18 20.38 12.65
CA GLU A 257 4.06 20.94 13.41
C GLU A 257 3.04 21.60 12.47
N VAL A 258 3.54 22.34 11.47
CA VAL A 258 2.69 23.00 10.46
C VAL A 258 1.99 21.98 9.58
N GLU A 259 2.67 20.91 9.17
CA GLU A 259 2.07 19.81 8.40
C GLU A 259 1.00 19.06 9.19
N ALA A 260 1.26 18.76 10.48
CA ALA A 260 0.29 18.12 11.35
C ALA A 260 -0.94 19.01 11.60
N ALA A 261 -0.74 20.32 11.81
CA ALA A 261 -1.83 21.29 11.92
C ALA A 261 -2.60 21.47 10.60
N ALA A 262 -1.90 21.47 9.46
CA ALA A 262 -2.52 21.56 8.14
C ALA A 262 -3.38 20.33 7.84
N ARG A 263 -2.96 19.12 8.26
CA ARG A 263 -3.80 17.92 8.14
C ARG A 263 -5.06 18.01 8.98
N ASP A 264 -4.96 18.49 10.21
CA ASP A 264 -6.12 18.70 11.08
C ASP A 264 -7.10 19.71 10.48
N TYR A 265 -6.59 20.80 9.92
CA TYR A 265 -7.39 21.75 9.15
C TYR A 265 -8.10 21.09 7.96
N LEU A 266 -7.39 20.27 7.16
CA LEU A 266 -7.93 19.63 5.96
C LEU A 266 -8.97 18.52 6.24
N LEU A 267 -9.16 18.10 7.51
CA LEU A 267 -10.27 17.21 7.88
C LEU A 267 -11.64 17.92 7.75
N VAL A 268 -11.68 19.24 7.94
CA VAL A 268 -12.91 20.04 7.96
C VAL A 268 -12.91 21.12 6.88
N GLY A 269 -11.77 21.81 6.72
CA GLY A 269 -11.55 22.90 5.79
C GLY A 269 -11.19 22.45 4.38
N SER A 270 -11.17 23.40 3.44
CA SER A 270 -10.84 23.15 2.03
C SER A 270 -9.78 24.11 1.53
N THR A 271 -8.93 23.65 0.62
CA THR A 271 -7.93 24.54 -0.02
C THR A 271 -8.54 25.56 -0.98
N THR A 272 -9.83 25.45 -1.30
CA THR A 272 -10.55 26.35 -2.19
C THR A 272 -11.11 27.60 -1.50
N ASP A 273 -11.31 27.55 -0.18
CA ASP A 273 -11.82 28.68 0.59
C ASP A 273 -10.65 29.49 1.17
N LEU A 274 -10.37 30.64 0.54
CA LEU A 274 -9.29 31.51 0.97
C LEU A 274 -9.55 32.18 2.31
N ASP A 275 -10.81 32.45 2.66
CA ASP A 275 -11.15 33.13 3.90
C ASP A 275 -10.94 32.19 5.09
N ASP A 276 -11.40 30.95 4.96
CA ASP A 276 -11.19 29.90 5.96
C ASP A 276 -9.70 29.49 6.08
N MET A 277 -8.97 29.48 4.97
CA MET A 277 -7.52 29.27 5.02
C MET A 277 -6.80 30.41 5.76
N ASN A 278 -7.25 31.65 5.61
CA ASN A 278 -6.67 32.81 6.29
C ASN A 278 -6.95 32.79 7.80
N THR A 279 -8.13 32.34 8.22
CA THR A 279 -8.45 32.18 9.65
C THR A 279 -7.59 31.08 10.28
N PHE A 280 -7.39 29.96 9.57
CA PHE A 280 -6.47 28.91 10.00
C PHE A 280 -5.03 29.41 10.11
N ILE A 281 -4.50 30.08 9.08
CA ILE A 281 -3.16 30.65 9.10
C ILE A 281 -3.00 31.61 10.28
N SER A 282 -3.99 32.47 10.52
CA SER A 282 -4.01 33.39 11.67
C SER A 282 -3.97 32.64 13.02
N SER A 283 -4.61 31.48 13.13
CA SER A 283 -4.59 30.67 14.36
C SER A 283 -3.21 30.10 14.72
N LEU A 284 -2.31 29.97 13.74
CA LEU A 284 -0.93 29.51 13.97
C LEU A 284 -0.08 30.53 14.74
N SER A 285 -0.54 31.79 14.88
CA SER A 285 0.12 32.75 15.78
C SER A 285 0.12 32.26 17.23
N ASN A 286 -0.91 31.53 17.65
CA ASN A 286 -1.00 30.94 19.00
C ASN A 286 0.08 29.88 19.25
N HIS A 287 0.65 29.32 18.17
CA HIS A 287 1.72 28.33 18.20
C HIS A 287 3.11 28.98 18.08
N GLY A 288 3.18 30.31 18.11
CA GLY A 288 4.43 31.08 18.08
C GLY A 288 4.97 31.39 16.69
N PHE A 289 4.20 31.15 15.62
CA PHE A 289 4.63 31.50 14.26
C PHE A 289 4.41 33.00 13.98
N SER A 290 5.34 33.62 13.26
CA SER A 290 5.29 35.04 12.88
C SER A 290 4.38 35.26 11.65
N VAL A 291 3.08 35.03 11.84
CA VAL A 291 2.05 35.08 10.78
C VAL A 291 1.81 36.51 10.26
N GLU A 292 2.32 37.54 10.93
CA GLU A 292 2.20 38.94 10.49
C GLU A 292 2.94 39.22 9.17
N LEU A 293 3.94 38.40 8.82
CA LEU A 293 4.74 38.53 7.60
C LEU A 293 4.04 37.84 6.42
N ALA A 294 3.85 38.55 5.31
CA ALA A 294 3.19 38.01 4.12
C ALA A 294 3.89 36.76 3.55
N ARG A 295 5.23 36.75 3.55
CA ARG A 295 6.03 35.61 3.09
C ARG A 295 5.86 34.35 3.94
N VAL A 296 5.66 34.52 5.25
CA VAL A 296 5.37 33.42 6.15
C VAL A 296 4.00 32.84 5.84
N GLN A 297 3.00 33.69 5.60
CA GLN A 297 1.68 33.23 5.17
C GLN A 297 1.76 32.46 3.84
N ASP A 298 2.51 32.97 2.86
CA ASP A 298 2.70 32.30 1.58
C ASP A 298 3.43 30.94 1.71
N ALA A 299 4.44 30.87 2.58
CA ALA A 299 5.14 29.62 2.89
C ALA A 299 4.20 28.60 3.55
N ILE A 300 3.38 29.03 4.51
CA ILE A 300 2.38 28.17 5.16
C ILE A 300 1.32 27.71 4.16
N ARG A 301 0.83 28.58 3.27
CA ARG A 301 -0.09 28.19 2.18
C ARG A 301 0.53 27.11 1.29
N THR A 302 1.80 27.28 0.94
CA THR A 302 2.53 26.29 0.13
C THR A 302 2.57 24.94 0.84
N ILE A 303 2.87 24.93 2.15
CA ILE A 303 2.86 23.71 2.96
C ILE A 303 1.45 23.09 3.01
N ILE A 304 0.39 23.89 3.17
CA ILE A 304 -1.00 23.40 3.18
C ILE A 304 -1.35 22.75 1.83
N MET A 305 -0.99 23.40 0.71
CA MET A 305 -1.25 22.85 -0.63
C MET A 305 -0.47 21.55 -0.89
N GLU A 306 0.80 21.50 -0.47
CA GLU A 306 1.60 20.28 -0.56
C GLU A 306 1.01 19.15 0.31
N THR A 307 0.56 19.48 1.51
CA THR A 307 -0.09 18.54 2.44
C THR A 307 -1.41 18.04 1.89
N ALA A 308 -2.23 18.91 1.28
CA ALA A 308 -3.48 18.52 0.64
C ALA A 308 -3.24 17.56 -0.53
N PHE A 309 -2.25 17.85 -1.37
CA PHE A 309 -1.87 16.98 -2.47
C PHE A 309 -1.36 15.61 -1.99
N ARG A 310 -0.53 15.59 -0.93
CA ARG A 310 -0.11 14.33 -0.27
C ARG A 310 -1.31 13.57 0.28
N SER A 311 -2.25 14.24 0.93
CA SER A 311 -3.47 13.61 1.46
C SER A 311 -4.33 12.99 0.35
N GLU A 312 -4.46 13.65 -0.80
CA GLU A 312 -5.18 13.09 -1.96
C GLU A 312 -4.50 11.83 -2.50
N GLN A 313 -3.16 11.83 -2.60
CA GLN A 313 -2.40 10.64 -2.99
C GLN A 313 -2.55 9.49 -1.99
N GLU A 314 -2.53 9.80 -0.69
CA GLU A 314 -2.76 8.82 0.38
C GLU A 314 -4.16 8.19 0.27
N GLN A 315 -5.20 8.98 0.02
CA GLN A 315 -6.56 8.49 -0.21
C GLN A 315 -6.66 7.62 -1.47
N HIS A 316 -6.02 8.05 -2.57
CA HIS A 316 -5.95 7.25 -3.78
C HIS A 316 -5.23 5.91 -3.53
N ALA A 317 -4.10 5.95 -2.83
CA ALA A 317 -3.31 4.77 -2.48
C ALA A 317 -4.08 3.78 -1.58
N LEU A 318 -4.95 4.26 -0.68
CA LEU A 318 -5.84 3.43 0.13
C LEU A 318 -6.85 2.65 -0.72
N SER A 319 -7.39 3.27 -1.77
CA SER A 319 -8.39 2.66 -2.66
C SER A 319 -7.79 1.79 -3.77
N SER A 320 -6.56 2.10 -4.18
CA SER A 320 -5.87 1.45 -5.29
C SER A 320 -5.15 0.16 -4.85
N LYS A 321 -4.83 -0.71 -5.83
CA LYS A 321 -3.99 -1.89 -5.58
C LYS A 321 -2.52 -1.48 -5.50
N PRO A 322 -1.67 -2.19 -4.72
CA PRO A 322 -0.24 -1.88 -4.65
C PRO A 322 0.39 -1.89 -6.05
N GLY A 323 1.08 -0.81 -6.39
CA GLY A 323 1.71 -0.61 -7.69
C GLY A 323 3.07 -1.31 -7.82
N SER A 324 3.74 -1.58 -6.69
CA SER A 324 5.05 -2.24 -6.67
C SER A 324 5.17 -3.33 -5.60
N TRP A 325 6.19 -4.19 -5.72
CA TRP A 325 6.49 -5.20 -4.69
C TRP A 325 6.97 -4.56 -3.39
N SER A 326 7.77 -3.50 -3.46
CA SER A 326 8.24 -2.76 -2.28
C SER A 326 7.09 -2.11 -1.52
N GLU A 327 6.13 -1.52 -2.24
CA GLU A 327 4.91 -0.97 -1.64
C GLU A 327 4.09 -2.08 -0.95
N ARG A 328 3.95 -3.25 -1.61
CA ARG A 328 3.27 -4.40 -1.02
C ARG A 328 3.96 -4.90 0.25
N GLU A 329 5.29 -4.92 0.28
CA GLU A 329 6.06 -5.30 1.45
C GLU A 329 5.93 -4.27 2.59
N ALA A 330 5.99 -2.98 2.27
CA ALA A 330 5.76 -1.91 3.23
C ALA A 330 4.36 -1.98 3.86
N ILE A 331 3.33 -2.30 3.06
CA ILE A 331 1.97 -2.51 3.58
C ILE A 331 1.90 -3.74 4.50
N ARG A 332 2.60 -4.83 4.16
CA ARG A 332 2.66 -6.02 5.04
C ARG A 332 3.34 -5.71 6.36
N LEU A 333 4.42 -4.94 6.34
CA LEU A 333 5.11 -4.49 7.54
C LEU A 333 4.17 -3.61 8.39
N PHE A 334 3.44 -2.68 7.76
CA PHE A 334 2.42 -1.89 8.44
C PHE A 334 1.37 -2.77 9.13
N GLU A 335 0.76 -3.73 8.43
CA GLU A 335 -0.26 -4.60 9.03
C GLU A 335 0.31 -5.49 10.15
N GLN A 336 1.59 -5.85 10.10
CA GLN A 336 2.27 -6.56 11.19
C GLN A 336 2.42 -5.68 12.44
N MET A 337 2.75 -4.40 12.26
CA MET A 337 2.98 -3.45 13.37
C MET A 337 1.72 -2.74 13.85
N ARG A 338 0.64 -2.78 13.05
CA ARG A 338 -0.65 -2.15 13.31
C ARG A 338 -1.24 -2.42 14.71
N PRO A 339 -1.22 -3.65 15.27
CA PRO A 339 -1.75 -3.89 16.61
C PRO A 339 -0.99 -3.12 17.69
N GLN A 340 0.34 -3.04 17.58
CA GLN A 340 1.17 -2.31 18.54
C GLN A 340 0.88 -0.82 18.46
N LEU A 341 0.83 -0.24 17.25
CA LEU A 341 0.46 1.16 17.06
C LEU A 341 -0.91 1.48 17.66
N ARG A 342 -1.91 0.61 17.44
CA ARG A 342 -3.26 0.79 17.98
C ARG A 342 -3.30 0.85 19.51
N GLU A 343 -2.51 0.04 20.19
CA GLU A 343 -2.46 0.00 21.66
C GLU A 343 -1.83 1.27 22.25
N ARG A 344 -0.96 1.96 21.51
CA ARG A 344 -0.22 3.13 21.98
C ARG A 344 -0.98 4.45 21.85
N ILE A 345 -1.95 4.54 20.93
CA ILE A 345 -2.71 5.80 20.68
C ILE A 345 -3.41 6.36 21.93
N PRO A 346 -4.14 5.56 22.74
CA PRO A 346 -4.78 6.09 23.94
C PRO A 346 -3.78 6.76 24.90
N GLU A 347 -2.58 6.17 25.05
CA GLU A 347 -1.54 6.71 25.92
C GLU A 347 -0.98 8.03 25.39
N ILE A 348 -0.76 8.13 24.07
CA ILE A 348 -0.27 9.34 23.40
C ILE A 348 -1.30 10.48 23.52
N VAL A 349 -2.57 10.18 23.22
CA VAL A 349 -3.65 11.17 23.28
C VAL A 349 -3.85 11.66 24.71
N ALA A 350 -3.85 10.76 25.70
CA ALA A 350 -3.96 11.13 27.12
C ALA A 350 -2.75 11.95 27.61
N GLY A 351 -1.54 11.65 27.12
CA GLY A 351 -0.31 12.34 27.50
C GLY A 351 -0.25 13.81 27.09
N ARG A 352 -0.95 14.19 26.00
CA ARG A 352 -0.84 15.52 25.37
C ARG A 352 -1.96 16.50 25.70
N ARG A 353 -2.82 16.22 26.69
CA ARG A 353 -3.84 17.14 27.25
C ARG A 353 -4.65 17.91 26.18
N GLY A 354 -5.08 17.22 25.13
CA GLY A 354 -5.92 17.80 24.07
C GLY A 354 -5.18 18.55 22.96
N ASN A 355 -3.84 18.52 22.93
CA ASN A 355 -3.09 18.99 21.75
C ASN A 355 -2.94 17.84 20.73
N LEU A 356 -3.87 17.78 19.78
CA LEU A 356 -3.93 16.75 18.74
C LEU A 356 -2.73 16.80 17.77
N VAL A 357 -2.22 18.01 17.49
CA VAL A 357 -1.05 18.20 16.60
C VAL A 357 0.18 17.52 17.19
N GLN A 358 0.46 17.75 18.47
CA GLN A 358 1.60 17.09 19.15
C GLN A 358 1.39 15.57 19.30
N ALA A 359 0.16 15.14 19.58
CA ALA A 359 -0.16 13.72 19.65
C ALA A 359 0.09 13.00 18.31
N ARG A 360 -0.30 13.64 17.19
CA ARG A 360 -0.05 13.10 15.85
C ARG A 360 1.44 13.01 15.53
N MET A 361 2.23 14.03 15.87
CA MET A 361 3.69 13.99 15.65
C MET A 361 4.37 12.86 16.43
N GLU A 362 3.98 12.66 17.69
CA GLU A 362 4.52 11.58 18.53
C GLU A 362 4.13 10.20 17.98
N PHE A 363 2.90 10.07 17.46
CA PHE A 363 2.46 8.85 16.80
C PHE A 363 3.22 8.56 15.49
N GLU A 364 3.50 9.58 14.68
CA GLU A 364 4.36 9.43 13.49
C GLU A 364 5.79 9.04 13.87
N GLU A 365 6.34 9.61 14.94
CA GLU A 365 7.68 9.28 15.43
C GLU A 365 7.76 7.81 15.89
N GLU A 366 6.73 7.32 16.60
CA GLU A 366 6.64 5.91 17.00
C GLU A 366 6.53 5.00 15.76
N ALA A 367 5.75 5.38 14.75
CA ALA A 367 5.67 4.65 13.49
C ALA A 367 7.04 4.57 12.77
N ARG A 368 7.80 5.67 12.74
CA ARG A 368 9.18 5.68 12.20
C ARG A 368 10.11 4.79 13.02
N ALA A 369 9.99 4.78 14.35
CA ALA A 369 10.79 3.94 15.23
C ALA A 369 10.55 2.44 15.00
N LEU A 370 9.34 2.07 14.57
CA LEU A 370 8.98 0.70 14.17
C LEU A 370 9.41 0.34 12.74
N GLY A 371 10.12 1.23 12.05
CA GLY A 371 10.66 1.00 10.71
C GLY A 371 9.66 1.19 9.57
N LEU A 372 8.55 1.88 9.80
CA LEU A 372 7.58 2.18 8.76
C LEU A 372 8.04 3.36 7.89
N ASP A 373 7.99 3.18 6.57
CA ASP A 373 8.35 4.23 5.63
C ASP A 373 7.16 5.15 5.33
N LEU A 374 7.09 6.29 6.03
CA LEU A 374 6.06 7.31 5.87
C LEU A 374 6.17 8.09 4.55
N ARG A 375 7.24 7.89 3.76
CA ARG A 375 7.34 8.49 2.42
C ARG A 375 6.42 7.79 1.42
N SER A 376 6.01 6.56 1.71
CA SER A 376 5.04 5.84 0.90
C SER A 376 3.62 6.33 1.22
N PRO A 377 2.87 6.90 0.26
CA PRO A 377 1.49 7.37 0.49
C PRO A 377 0.57 6.26 0.99
N ALA A 378 0.83 5.01 0.56
CA ALA A 378 0.05 3.85 0.98
C ALA A 378 0.21 3.52 2.47
N VAL A 379 1.39 3.77 3.05
CA VAL A 379 1.65 3.54 4.48
C VAL A 379 1.24 4.76 5.30
N SER A 380 1.62 5.98 4.85
CA SER A 380 1.25 7.25 5.48
C SER A 380 -0.26 7.38 5.63
N GLY A 381 -1.02 7.17 4.55
CA GLY A 381 -2.48 7.26 4.58
C GLY A 381 -3.13 6.27 5.54
N ARG A 382 -2.63 5.03 5.61
CA ARG A 382 -3.12 4.01 6.56
C ARG A 382 -2.79 4.38 8.01
N LEU A 383 -1.62 4.97 8.25
CA LEU A 383 -1.22 5.43 9.58
C LEU A 383 -2.16 6.55 10.06
N HIS A 384 -2.37 7.58 9.26
CA HIS A 384 -3.25 8.69 9.63
C HIS A 384 -4.70 8.26 9.77
N ALA A 385 -5.23 7.47 8.84
CA ALA A 385 -6.57 6.91 8.95
C ALA A 385 -6.76 6.09 10.25
N LEU A 386 -5.72 5.40 10.72
CA LEU A 386 -5.79 4.65 11.96
C LEU A 386 -5.82 5.55 13.20
N PHE A 387 -5.10 6.68 13.18
CA PHE A 387 -5.14 7.68 14.24
C PHE A 387 -6.49 8.40 14.28
N ASP A 388 -6.96 8.86 13.12
CA ASP A 388 -8.22 9.62 12.97
C ASP A 388 -9.42 8.78 13.37
N LEU A 389 -9.51 7.53 12.87
CA LEU A 389 -10.56 6.60 13.25
C LEU A 389 -10.57 6.33 14.76
N HIS A 390 -9.40 6.28 15.41
CA HIS A 390 -9.34 6.07 16.84
C HIS A 390 -9.87 7.27 17.61
N LEU A 391 -9.55 8.50 17.19
CA LEU A 391 -10.12 9.71 17.79
C LEU A 391 -11.64 9.74 17.63
N GLU A 392 -12.17 9.47 16.42
CA GLU A 392 -13.61 9.39 16.18
C GLU A 392 -14.29 8.34 17.06
N ILE A 393 -13.69 7.16 17.20
CA ILE A 393 -14.20 6.09 18.07
C ILE A 393 -14.16 6.53 19.53
N SER A 394 -13.08 7.13 20.00
CA SER A 394 -12.97 7.61 21.39
C SER A 394 -14.00 8.70 21.68
N GLU A 395 -14.20 9.67 20.79
CA GLU A 395 -15.25 10.68 20.93
C GLU A 395 -16.64 10.04 20.96
N ALA A 396 -16.89 9.05 20.09
CA ALA A 396 -18.15 8.31 20.08
C ALA A 396 -18.35 7.47 21.35
N GLU A 397 -17.30 6.85 21.90
CA GLU A 397 -17.33 6.13 23.17
C GLU A 397 -17.60 7.06 24.34
N GLU A 398 -17.02 8.27 24.36
CA GLU A 398 -17.34 9.29 25.36
C GLU A 398 -18.81 9.74 25.27
N LEU A 399 -19.36 9.84 24.07
CA LEU A 399 -20.78 10.12 23.83
C LEU A 399 -21.69 8.94 24.24
N GLN A 400 -21.18 7.70 24.14
CA GLN A 400 -21.90 6.46 24.46
C GLN A 400 -21.72 6.00 25.92
N ASP A 401 -20.87 6.65 26.72
CA ASP A 401 -20.73 6.33 28.14
C ASP A 401 -22.11 6.42 28.83
N PRO A 402 -22.62 5.35 29.47
CA PRO A 402 -23.89 5.38 30.17
C PRO A 402 -23.98 6.52 31.19
N SER A 403 -22.85 6.92 31.79
CA SER A 403 -22.80 8.04 32.73
C SER A 403 -22.98 9.39 32.01
N ALA A 404 -22.33 9.60 30.86
CA ALA A 404 -22.49 10.80 30.05
C ALA A 404 -23.88 10.90 29.43
N ALA A 405 -24.42 9.78 28.94
CA ALA A 405 -25.77 9.68 28.41
C ALA A 405 -26.84 9.99 29.48
N ARG A 406 -26.65 9.50 30.72
CA ARG A 406 -27.48 9.83 31.88
C ARG A 406 -27.47 11.33 32.17
N ARG A 407 -26.28 11.92 32.26
CA ARG A 407 -26.11 13.36 32.50
C ARG A 407 -26.78 14.19 31.40
N ASN A 408 -26.62 13.81 30.14
CA ASN A 408 -27.29 14.47 29.01
C ASN A 408 -28.83 14.40 29.10
N ARG A 409 -29.39 13.26 29.52
CA ARG A 409 -30.84 13.13 29.79
C ARG A 409 -31.29 14.05 30.94
N MET A 410 -30.53 14.10 32.03
CA MET A 410 -30.82 15.00 33.16
C MET A 410 -30.75 16.47 32.74
N LEU A 411 -29.74 16.87 31.96
CA LEU A 411 -29.60 18.23 31.46
C LEU A 411 -30.76 18.64 30.57
N ARG A 412 -31.24 17.75 29.68
CA ARG A 412 -32.43 18.01 28.86
C ARG A 412 -33.67 18.34 29.70
N ILE A 413 -33.84 17.70 30.85
CA ILE A 413 -34.97 17.94 31.76
C ILE A 413 -34.78 19.20 32.59
N LEU A 414 -33.57 19.43 33.10
CA LEU A 414 -33.25 20.65 33.82
C LEU A 414 -33.44 21.89 32.94
N TYR A 415 -32.97 21.85 31.69
CA TYR A 415 -33.07 22.94 30.72
C TYR A 415 -34.37 22.94 29.90
N HIS A 416 -35.32 22.03 30.17
CA HIS A 416 -36.58 21.99 29.43
C HIS A 416 -37.35 23.33 29.57
N GLY A 417 -37.59 24.04 28.47
CA GLY A 417 -38.23 25.37 28.53
C GLY A 417 -37.39 26.45 29.22
N ALA A 418 -36.05 26.35 29.21
CA ALA A 418 -35.14 27.32 29.84
C ALA A 418 -35.29 28.78 29.37
N VAL A 419 -35.94 29.00 28.22
CA VAL A 419 -36.28 30.33 27.68
C VAL A 419 -37.29 31.05 28.58
N HIS A 420 -38.13 30.34 29.33
CA HIS A 420 -39.18 30.90 30.18
C HIS A 420 -38.82 30.95 31.67
N LEU A 421 -37.64 30.45 32.05
CA LEU A 421 -37.18 30.43 33.43
C LEU A 421 -36.56 31.79 33.82
N PRO A 422 -36.82 32.28 35.06
CA PRO A 422 -36.19 33.50 35.55
C PRO A 422 -34.69 33.27 35.78
N ASP A 423 -33.91 34.36 35.71
CA ASP A 423 -32.43 34.30 35.68
C ASP A 423 -31.82 33.73 36.97
N ASP A 424 -32.49 33.89 38.11
CA ASP A 424 -32.12 33.27 39.38
C ASP A 424 -32.21 31.74 39.33
N VAL A 425 -33.29 31.23 38.72
CA VAL A 425 -33.49 29.79 38.49
C VAL A 425 -32.48 29.24 37.49
N ARG A 426 -32.20 29.97 36.39
CA ARG A 426 -31.17 29.57 35.42
C ARG A 426 -29.78 29.44 36.06
N ARG A 427 -29.39 30.41 36.90
CA ARG A 427 -28.13 30.34 37.67
C ARG A 427 -28.07 29.15 38.62
N THR A 428 -29.19 28.76 39.23
CA THR A 428 -29.22 27.56 40.07
C THR A 428 -29.08 26.27 39.27
N ILE A 429 -29.64 26.22 38.05
CA ILE A 429 -29.49 25.09 37.12
C ILE A 429 -28.03 24.98 36.66
N GLU A 430 -27.40 26.08 36.26
CA GLU A 430 -25.97 26.12 35.88
C GLU A 430 -25.05 25.64 37.02
N ARG A 431 -25.37 26.02 38.26
CA ARG A 431 -24.63 25.53 39.45
C ARG A 431 -24.86 24.04 39.71
N LEU A 432 -26.05 23.53 39.39
CA LEU A 432 -26.42 22.12 39.55
C LEU A 432 -25.78 21.27 38.44
N GLU A 433 -25.72 21.75 37.21
CA GLU A 433 -25.00 21.14 36.08
C GLU A 433 -23.53 20.91 36.41
N ARG A 434 -22.83 21.92 36.94
CA ARG A 434 -21.42 21.78 37.34
C ARG A 434 -21.20 20.76 38.46
N ASN A 435 -22.24 20.44 39.23
CA ASN A 435 -22.20 19.52 40.36
C ASN A 435 -23.08 18.27 40.16
N LEU A 436 -23.42 17.94 38.91
CA LEU A 436 -24.27 16.81 38.57
C LEU A 436 -23.73 15.47 39.10
N PRO A 437 -22.40 15.19 39.07
CA PRO A 437 -21.86 13.95 39.66
C PRO A 437 -22.12 13.85 41.16
N SER A 438 -22.04 14.96 41.90
CA SER A 438 -22.33 15.00 43.33
C SER A 438 -23.81 14.79 43.64
N PHE A 439 -24.68 15.21 42.71
CA PHE A 439 -26.11 14.96 42.80
C PHE A 439 -26.45 13.50 42.51
N GLU A 440 -25.79 12.88 41.52
CA GLU A 440 -25.93 11.43 41.25
C GLU A 440 -25.55 10.59 42.48
N SER A 441 -24.39 10.83 43.10
CA SER A 441 -23.98 10.10 44.31
C SER A 441 -24.92 10.35 45.49
N LEU A 442 -25.50 11.55 45.61
CA LEU A 442 -26.51 11.83 46.64
C LEU A 442 -27.75 10.95 46.41
N VAL A 443 -28.28 10.93 45.19
CA VAL A 443 -29.46 10.14 44.85
C VAL A 443 -29.19 8.66 45.08
N GLU A 444 -28.02 8.17 44.69
CA GLU A 444 -27.56 6.80 44.96
C GLU A 444 -27.58 6.48 46.45
N THR A 445 -26.90 7.27 47.30
CA THR A 445 -26.89 7.02 48.76
C THR A 445 -28.27 7.06 49.40
N VAL A 446 -29.17 7.93 48.92
CA VAL A 446 -30.54 8.02 49.43
C VAL A 446 -31.33 6.76 49.02
N LEU A 447 -31.21 6.31 47.78
CA LEU A 447 -31.93 5.14 47.27
C LEU A 447 -31.39 3.81 47.80
N GLU A 448 -30.08 3.69 47.99
CA GLU A 448 -29.44 2.56 48.67
C GLU A 448 -29.94 2.40 50.11
N SER A 449 -30.12 3.52 50.81
CA SER A 449 -30.61 3.52 52.20
C SER A 449 -32.08 3.09 52.34
N SER A 450 -32.81 3.02 51.22
CA SER A 450 -34.28 2.92 51.24
C SER A 450 -34.87 1.78 50.42
N GLU A 451 -34.10 0.72 50.16
CA GLU A 451 -34.56 -0.51 49.47
C GLU A 451 -35.36 -0.27 48.17
N GLY A 452 -35.09 0.82 47.43
CA GLY A 452 -35.70 1.08 46.12
C GLY A 452 -37.14 1.64 46.12
N ASP A 453 -37.69 2.08 47.25
CA ASP A 453 -38.89 2.93 47.20
C ASP A 453 -38.48 4.37 46.85
N PHE A 454 -39.29 5.17 46.12
CA PHE A 454 -39.07 6.62 45.90
C PHE A 454 -40.23 7.45 46.46
N SER A 455 -40.46 7.32 47.77
CA SER A 455 -41.57 7.95 48.47
C SER A 455 -41.36 9.46 48.74
N GLU A 456 -42.43 10.17 49.09
CA GLU A 456 -42.41 11.61 49.39
C GLU A 456 -41.39 11.98 50.50
N ALA A 457 -41.12 11.05 51.42
CA ALA A 457 -40.11 11.23 52.47
C ALA A 457 -38.69 11.34 51.91
N GLN A 458 -38.34 10.52 50.92
CA GLN A 458 -37.03 10.54 50.28
C GLN A 458 -36.88 11.68 49.28
N GLN A 459 -37.96 11.99 48.55
CA GLN A 459 -38.04 13.19 47.73
C GLN A 459 -37.77 14.44 48.60
N GLY A 460 -38.32 14.47 49.82
CA GLY A 460 -38.04 15.50 50.81
C GLY A 460 -36.59 15.51 51.33
N LEU A 461 -35.95 14.36 51.49
CA LEU A 461 -34.54 14.25 51.89
C LEU A 461 -33.59 14.83 50.84
N ILE A 462 -33.80 14.50 49.56
CA ILE A 462 -33.01 15.03 48.44
C ILE A 462 -33.12 16.56 48.38
N ILE A 463 -34.35 17.09 48.48
CA ILE A 463 -34.58 18.55 48.46
C ILE A 463 -33.94 19.23 49.67
N ARG A 464 -34.11 18.68 50.89
CA ARG A 464 -33.49 19.24 52.11
C ARG A 464 -31.97 19.26 52.04
N PHE A 465 -31.36 18.23 51.46
CA PHE A 465 -29.91 18.17 51.31
C PHE A 465 -29.39 19.16 50.26
N LEU A 466 -30.15 19.39 49.18
CA LEU A 466 -29.81 20.43 48.22
C LEU A 466 -29.99 21.84 48.81
N GLU A 467 -31.02 22.06 49.62
CA GLU A 467 -31.21 23.30 50.37
C GLU A 467 -30.07 23.54 51.38
N SER A 468 -29.61 22.50 52.08
CA SER A 468 -28.50 22.63 53.04
C SER A 468 -27.17 22.96 52.36
N LYS A 469 -26.99 22.54 51.11
CA LYS A 469 -25.86 22.94 50.24
C LYS A 469 -26.03 24.32 49.59
N GLY A 470 -27.11 25.03 49.87
CA GLY A 470 -27.37 26.38 49.38
C GLY A 470 -27.95 26.46 47.96
N TYR A 471 -28.62 25.40 47.49
CA TYR A 471 -29.41 25.42 46.27
C TYR A 471 -30.88 25.75 46.59
N LEU A 472 -31.45 26.73 45.89
CA LEU A 472 -32.86 27.13 46.06
C LEU A 472 -33.79 26.24 45.22
N VAL A 473 -33.84 24.95 45.54
CA VAL A 473 -34.52 23.94 44.72
C VAL A 473 -36.01 23.81 45.04
N ASN A 474 -36.46 24.28 46.21
CA ASN A 474 -37.83 24.17 46.68
C ASN A 474 -38.74 25.29 46.13
N THR A 475 -38.65 25.51 44.82
CA THR A 475 -39.55 26.38 44.06
C THR A 475 -40.47 25.54 43.19
N ALA A 476 -41.61 26.10 42.79
CA ALA A 476 -42.59 25.38 41.96
C ALA A 476 -42.00 24.92 40.60
N GLU A 477 -40.98 25.62 40.11
CA GLU A 477 -40.32 25.35 38.82
C GLU A 477 -39.21 24.30 38.93
N LEU A 478 -38.36 24.38 39.97
CA LEU A 478 -37.18 23.52 40.10
C LEU A 478 -37.46 22.21 40.81
N ARG A 479 -38.36 22.20 41.79
CA ARG A 479 -38.66 21.01 42.59
C ARG A 479 -39.12 19.84 41.72
N PRO A 480 -40.06 20.01 40.76
CA PRO A 480 -40.46 18.91 39.87
C PRO A 480 -39.32 18.43 38.95
N ARG A 481 -38.49 19.35 38.44
CA ARG A 481 -37.37 19.02 37.53
C ARG A 481 -36.28 18.21 38.23
N VAL A 482 -35.89 18.63 39.43
CA VAL A 482 -34.86 17.94 40.21
C VAL A 482 -35.34 16.57 40.69
N LEU A 483 -36.61 16.45 41.06
CA LEU A 483 -37.20 15.16 41.42
C LEU A 483 -37.32 14.22 40.21
N ALA A 484 -37.64 14.73 39.02
CA ALA A 484 -37.61 13.95 37.79
C ALA A 484 -36.19 13.47 37.43
N CYS A 485 -35.17 14.33 37.61
CA CYS A 485 -33.77 13.95 37.43
C CYS A 485 -33.34 12.86 38.43
N ALA A 486 -33.73 12.97 39.71
CA ALA A 486 -33.48 11.93 40.70
C ALA A 486 -34.18 10.61 40.35
N GLY A 487 -35.41 10.68 39.83
CA GLY A 487 -36.13 9.51 39.33
C GLY A 487 -35.39 8.79 38.21
N ILE A 488 -34.83 9.53 37.24
CA ILE A 488 -34.05 8.95 36.13
C ILE A 488 -32.80 8.25 36.61
N VAL A 489 -32.04 8.90 37.50
CA VAL A 489 -30.85 8.29 38.13
C VAL A 489 -31.24 6.99 38.84
N GLY A 490 -32.34 7.00 39.61
CA GLY A 490 -32.82 5.81 40.31
C GLY A 490 -33.29 4.69 39.38
N THR A 491 -33.91 5.01 38.24
CA THR A 491 -34.32 3.99 37.25
C THR A 491 -33.14 3.36 36.54
N GLU A 492 -32.10 4.14 36.24
CA GLU A 492 -30.93 3.65 35.51
C GLU A 492 -29.96 2.87 36.41
N LEU A 493 -29.93 3.19 37.71
CA LEU A 493 -29.21 2.40 38.70
C LEU A 493 -29.98 1.13 39.12
N GLY A 494 -31.20 0.92 38.59
CA GLY A 494 -32.01 -0.28 38.84
C GLY A 494 -32.77 -0.29 40.17
N TYR A 495 -32.76 0.82 40.92
CA TYR A 495 -33.50 0.95 42.18
C TYR A 495 -34.98 1.27 41.95
N LEU A 496 -35.34 1.92 40.84
CA LEU A 496 -36.70 2.37 40.54
C LEU A 496 -37.25 1.80 39.24
N THR A 497 -38.57 1.66 39.18
CA THR A 497 -39.28 1.34 37.92
C THR A 497 -39.68 2.64 37.19
N PRO A 498 -39.72 2.67 35.84
CA PRO A 498 -40.08 3.87 35.07
C PRO A 498 -41.44 4.51 35.44
N SER A 499 -42.34 3.74 36.06
CA SER A 499 -43.64 4.20 36.58
C SER A 499 -43.56 5.08 37.84
N GLN A 500 -42.42 5.08 38.54
CA GLN A 500 -42.23 5.80 39.81
C GLN A 500 -41.59 7.19 39.62
N ILE A 501 -41.26 7.59 38.39
CA ILE A 501 -40.73 8.93 38.09
C ILE A 501 -41.82 9.97 38.32
N PRO A 502 -41.60 10.99 39.19
CA PRO A 502 -42.55 12.09 39.33
C PRO A 502 -42.68 12.84 38.01
N ARG A 503 -43.91 12.87 37.48
CA ARG A 503 -44.22 13.62 36.25
C ARG A 503 -44.07 15.12 36.53
N LEU A 504 -43.43 15.85 35.60
CA LEU A 504 -43.44 17.32 35.64
C LEU A 504 -44.90 17.81 35.66
N ALA A 505 -45.18 18.85 36.45
CA ALA A 505 -46.53 19.37 36.62
C ALA A 505 -47.16 19.77 35.26
N PRO A 506 -48.49 19.60 35.08
CA PRO A 506 -49.20 19.76 33.82
C PRO A 506 -49.44 21.23 33.47
N GLY A 507 -48.35 21.95 33.18
CA GLY A 507 -48.34 23.31 32.66
C GLY A 507 -47.20 23.58 31.68
N ILE A 508 -46.30 22.60 31.51
CA ILE A 508 -45.25 22.61 30.50
C ILE A 508 -45.53 21.38 29.63
N LEU A 509 -45.94 21.63 28.39
CA LEU A 509 -46.45 20.63 27.45
C LEU A 509 -45.42 19.51 27.23
N VAL A 510 -45.67 18.38 27.86
CA VAL A 510 -45.15 17.08 27.44
C VAL A 510 -46.18 16.55 26.44
N SER A 511 -45.80 16.34 25.18
CA SER A 511 -46.64 15.56 24.26
C SER A 511 -46.60 14.11 24.74
N ASP A 512 -47.77 13.51 24.97
CA ASP A 512 -47.92 12.13 25.47
C ASP A 512 -47.10 11.11 24.64
N GLU A 513 -46.88 11.39 23.35
CA GLU A 513 -46.04 10.63 22.43
C GLU A 513 -44.55 10.51 22.85
N GLN A 514 -44.00 11.48 23.59
CA GLN A 514 -42.58 11.47 24.00
C GLN A 514 -42.35 10.77 25.36
N VAL A 515 -43.38 10.69 26.20
CA VAL A 515 -43.33 9.82 27.39
C VAL A 515 -43.47 8.38 26.96
N ASP A 516 -44.35 8.11 25.99
CA ASP A 516 -44.48 6.78 25.40
C ASP A 516 -43.21 6.37 24.64
N SER A 517 -42.48 7.30 24.01
CA SER A 517 -41.18 7.00 23.40
C SER A 517 -40.08 6.69 24.43
N ILE A 518 -40.01 7.42 25.54
CA ILE A 518 -39.06 7.15 26.63
C ILE A 518 -39.40 5.83 27.34
N VAL A 519 -40.70 5.55 27.54
CA VAL A 519 -41.18 4.28 28.11
C VAL A 519 -40.96 3.12 27.14
N ALA A 520 -41.07 3.34 25.83
CA ALA A 520 -40.75 2.35 24.81
C ALA A 520 -39.24 2.06 24.74
N GLU A 521 -38.39 3.08 24.83
CA GLU A 521 -36.93 2.93 24.89
C GLU A 521 -36.48 2.21 26.18
N LEU A 522 -37.08 2.54 27.33
CA LEU A 522 -36.82 1.85 28.60
C LEU A 522 -37.33 0.40 28.58
N LYS A 523 -38.46 0.13 27.90
CA LYS A 523 -38.95 -1.25 27.67
C LYS A 523 -38.06 -2.02 26.70
N ALA A 524 -37.50 -1.37 25.67
CA ALA A 524 -36.56 -1.96 24.73
C ALA A 524 -35.23 -2.31 25.41
N LEU A 525 -34.70 -1.40 26.24
CA LEU A 525 -33.55 -1.66 27.11
C LEU A 525 -33.84 -2.79 28.10
N ALA A 526 -35.00 -2.81 28.75
CA ALA A 526 -35.37 -3.91 29.65
C ALA A 526 -35.54 -5.27 28.92
N ALA A 527 -35.94 -5.25 27.63
CA ALA A 527 -36.03 -6.45 26.80
C ALA A 527 -34.65 -7.02 26.44
N THR A 528 -33.62 -6.17 26.27
CA THR A 528 -32.24 -6.63 26.03
C THR A 528 -31.60 -7.37 27.21
N PHE A 529 -32.17 -7.24 28.42
CA PHE A 529 -31.66 -7.89 29.64
C PHE A 529 -32.50 -9.09 30.13
N LYS A 530 -33.59 -9.48 29.44
CA LYS A 530 -34.39 -10.66 29.82
C LYS A 530 -33.92 -11.92 29.07
N PRO A 531 -33.63 -13.04 29.76
CA PRO A 531 -33.41 -14.32 29.10
C PRO A 531 -34.74 -14.82 28.51
N THR A 532 -34.69 -15.22 27.24
CA THR A 532 -35.84 -15.53 26.37
C THR A 532 -36.68 -16.70 26.89
N GLY A 533 -37.99 -16.46 27.01
CA GLY A 533 -39.03 -17.48 27.17
C GLY A 533 -40.30 -17.09 26.42
N THR A 534 -40.44 -17.65 25.21
CA THR A 534 -41.66 -18.05 24.47
C THR A 534 -42.86 -17.08 24.28
N THR A 535 -43.10 -16.75 22.98
CA THR A 535 -44.37 -16.66 22.20
C THR A 535 -45.46 -15.65 22.66
N GLU A 536 -46.18 -14.88 21.84
CA GLU A 536 -46.59 -14.92 20.42
C GLU A 536 -47.06 -13.50 19.95
N GLU A 537 -46.70 -13.15 18.71
CA GLU A 537 -47.32 -12.30 17.65
C GLU A 537 -48.19 -11.05 17.94
N GLU A 538 -47.82 -9.90 17.34
CA GLU A 538 -48.48 -9.26 16.17
C GLU A 538 -47.72 -7.97 15.74
N GLU A 539 -47.32 -7.88 14.45
CA GLU A 539 -46.67 -6.74 13.78
C GLU A 539 -47.69 -5.65 13.35
N PRO A 540 -47.28 -4.38 13.11
CA PRO A 540 -46.84 -3.99 11.75
C PRO A 540 -45.93 -2.75 11.67
N GLU A 541 -44.59 -2.86 11.59
CA GLU A 541 -43.74 -1.77 11.05
C GLU A 541 -42.46 -2.31 10.38
N LEU A 542 -42.61 -2.83 9.16
CA LEU A 542 -41.59 -3.59 8.42
C LEU A 542 -40.68 -2.77 7.48
N HIS A 543 -40.59 -1.43 7.57
CA HIS A 543 -39.82 -0.64 6.58
C HIS A 543 -38.55 0.05 7.08
N VAL A 544 -38.20 -0.02 8.37
CA VAL A 544 -36.98 0.62 8.90
C VAL A 544 -36.03 -0.38 9.59
N ALA A 545 -36.56 -1.49 10.10
CA ALA A 545 -35.76 -2.55 10.73
C ALA A 545 -34.90 -3.34 9.72
N GLU A 546 -35.30 -3.45 8.45
CA GLU A 546 -34.55 -4.18 7.44
C GLU A 546 -33.23 -3.48 7.08
N SER A 547 -33.16 -2.14 7.14
CA SER A 547 -31.93 -1.38 6.86
C SER A 547 -30.87 -1.48 7.96
N VAL A 548 -31.28 -1.64 9.22
CA VAL A 548 -30.37 -1.69 10.37
C VAL A 548 -29.96 -3.14 10.66
N ALA A 549 -30.86 -4.09 10.46
CA ALA A 549 -30.54 -5.52 10.44
C ALA A 549 -29.60 -5.85 9.28
N ASP A 550 -29.83 -5.34 8.07
CA ASP A 550 -28.89 -5.52 6.95
C ASP A 550 -27.53 -4.91 7.22
N ALA A 551 -27.44 -3.77 7.92
CA ALA A 551 -26.16 -3.16 8.27
C ALA A 551 -25.40 -3.99 9.31
N SER A 552 -26.09 -4.49 10.34
CA SER A 552 -25.51 -5.35 11.36
C SER A 552 -25.13 -6.73 10.81
N ASP A 553 -25.99 -7.32 9.97
CA ASP A 553 -25.73 -8.58 9.27
C ASP A 553 -24.62 -8.42 8.23
N ARG A 554 -24.53 -7.29 7.53
CA ARG A 554 -23.36 -6.98 6.66
C ARG A 554 -22.09 -6.80 7.48
N VAL A 555 -22.12 -6.18 8.66
CA VAL A 555 -20.95 -6.06 9.54
C VAL A 555 -20.56 -7.42 10.10
N GLY A 556 -21.52 -8.26 10.49
CA GLY A 556 -21.29 -9.64 10.93
C GLY A 556 -20.79 -10.54 9.81
N GLU A 557 -21.32 -10.38 8.59
CA GLU A 557 -20.90 -11.11 7.39
C GLU A 557 -19.54 -10.63 6.89
N VAL A 558 -19.22 -9.33 7.01
CA VAL A 558 -17.89 -8.76 6.72
C VAL A 558 -16.89 -9.25 7.75
N ARG A 559 -17.22 -9.24 9.04
CA ARG A 559 -16.38 -9.80 10.11
C ARG A 559 -16.17 -11.30 9.92
N GLY A 560 -17.21 -12.05 9.59
CA GLY A 560 -17.12 -13.48 9.26
C GLY A 560 -16.36 -13.78 7.96
N LYS A 561 -16.43 -12.88 6.96
CA LYS A 561 -15.62 -12.96 5.74
C LYS A 561 -14.15 -12.67 6.05
N ILE A 562 -13.86 -11.69 6.91
CA ILE A 562 -12.50 -11.39 7.41
C ILE A 562 -11.95 -12.59 8.18
N ASP A 563 -12.71 -13.18 9.10
CA ASP A 563 -12.28 -14.36 9.86
C ASP A 563 -12.07 -15.60 8.96
N ARG A 564 -12.89 -15.78 7.93
CA ARG A 564 -12.70 -16.86 6.93
C ARG A 564 -11.52 -16.60 6.00
N VAL A 565 -11.26 -15.34 5.65
CA VAL A 565 -10.08 -14.93 4.88
C VAL A 565 -8.81 -15.15 5.72
N ASP A 566 -8.83 -14.81 7.00
CA ASP A 566 -7.71 -15.08 7.93
C ASP A 566 -7.51 -16.59 8.15
N ALA A 567 -8.58 -17.38 8.20
CA ALA A 567 -8.50 -18.84 8.25
C ALA A 567 -7.96 -19.46 6.94
N LEU A 568 -8.25 -18.86 5.77
CA LEU A 568 -7.69 -19.28 4.49
C LEU A 568 -6.24 -18.85 4.32
N LEU A 569 -5.88 -17.64 4.75
CA LEU A 569 -4.53 -17.11 4.69
C LEU A 569 -3.59 -17.83 5.66
N SER A 570 -4.07 -18.21 6.85
CA SER A 570 -3.32 -19.06 7.78
C SER A 570 -3.10 -20.47 7.23
N ARG A 571 -4.07 -21.03 6.49
CA ARG A 571 -3.89 -22.32 5.78
C ARG A 571 -2.95 -22.22 4.58
N LEU A 572 -2.99 -21.12 3.81
CA LEU A 572 -2.05 -20.87 2.72
C LEU A 572 -0.61 -20.71 3.25
N ARG A 573 -0.42 -20.00 4.37
CA ARG A 573 0.89 -19.91 5.06
C ARG A 573 1.44 -21.27 5.50
N LEU A 574 0.58 -22.25 5.77
CA LEU A 574 0.99 -23.62 6.11
C LEU A 574 1.32 -24.48 4.88
N GLN A 575 0.83 -24.10 3.69
CA GLN A 575 1.14 -24.79 2.42
C GLN A 575 2.45 -24.31 1.77
N ASP A 576 2.84 -23.05 2.00
CA ASP A 576 4.11 -22.49 1.48
C ASP A 576 5.35 -22.92 2.29
N GLY A 577 5.16 -23.76 3.32
CA GLY A 577 6.21 -24.30 4.20
C GLY A 577 6.50 -25.81 4.02
N GLN A 578 6.01 -26.44 2.94
CA GLN A 578 6.35 -27.82 2.56
C GLN A 578 7.10 -27.92 1.23
#